data_AF-A0A8C9I1H4-F1
#
_entry.id   AF-A0A8C9I1H4-F1
#
_cell.length_a   1.000
_cell.length_b   1.000
_cell.length_c   1.000
_cell.angle_alpha   90.00
_cell.angle_beta   90.00
_cell.angle_gamma   90.00
#
_symmetry.space_group_name_H-M   'P 1'
#
loop_
_entity.id
_entity.type
_entity.pdbx_description
1 polymer ?
#
loop_
_entity_poly.entity_id
_entity_poly.type
_entity_poly.pdbx_seq_one_letter_code
_entity_poly.pdbx_strand_id
1 'polypeptide(L)'
;MAIIQKSGNNRCWRGCGEIGTLLHCWWDCKLVQPLWKTVWRFLKDLELDVPYDPAIPLLGIYPKDYKLCYYKDTCTRIFIVALFTIAKTWNQPKCPSVTDWIKKMWHIYTMEYYAAIKKDEFASFVGTWMQLETIILSKLSQEEKTKHRMLFSLIGGN
;
A
#
# COMPACT_ATOMS: atom_id res chain seq x y z
N MET A 1 22.69 11.01 -3.35
CA MET A 1 22.34 10.56 -4.71
C MET A 1 22.68 9.08 -4.81
N ALA A 2 21.70 8.20 -5.01
CA ALA A 2 21.97 6.76 -5.11
C ALA A 2 22.60 6.47 -6.49
N ILE A 3 23.82 5.93 -6.49
CA ILE A 3 24.54 5.55 -7.72
C ILE A 3 23.95 4.22 -8.20
N ILE A 4 23.16 4.25 -9.27
CA ILE A 4 22.67 3.03 -9.93
C ILE A 4 23.83 2.49 -10.77
N GLN A 5 24.52 1.46 -10.28
CA GLN A 5 25.49 0.74 -11.09
C GLN A 5 24.75 0.06 -12.24
N LYS A 6 25.12 0.38 -13.48
CA LYS A 6 24.68 -0.36 -14.67
C LYS A 6 25.35 -1.74 -14.65
N SER A 7 24.75 -2.69 -13.93
CA SER A 7 25.17 -4.08 -14.04
C SER A 7 24.64 -4.63 -15.37
N GLY A 8 25.47 -5.40 -16.11
CA GLY A 8 25.04 -6.13 -17.31
C GLY A 8 23.99 -7.23 -17.02
N ASN A 9 23.60 -7.40 -15.76
CA ASN A 9 22.54 -8.31 -15.35
C ASN A 9 21.18 -7.61 -15.47
N ASN A 10 20.41 -7.99 -16.48
CA ASN A 10 19.05 -7.49 -16.73
C ASN A 10 17.98 -8.22 -15.90
N ARG A 11 18.36 -9.06 -14.92
CA ARG A 11 17.40 -9.76 -14.07
C ARG A 11 16.78 -8.84 -13.04
N CYS A 12 15.59 -9.23 -12.59
CA CYS A 12 14.86 -8.60 -11.49
C CYS A 12 15.75 -8.58 -10.27
N TRP A 13 16.07 -7.38 -9.82
CA TRP A 13 16.95 -7.10 -8.71
C TRP A 13 16.35 -7.54 -7.36
N ARG A 14 15.04 -7.83 -7.30
CA ARG A 14 14.40 -8.52 -6.17
C ARG A 14 14.67 -10.03 -6.14
N GLY A 15 15.32 -10.59 -7.16
CA GLY A 15 15.66 -12.01 -7.25
C GLY A 15 14.50 -12.92 -7.68
N CYS A 16 13.48 -12.39 -8.36
CA CYS A 16 12.31 -13.20 -8.75
C CYS A 16 12.61 -14.17 -9.93
N GLY A 17 13.72 -13.96 -10.64
CA GLY A 17 14.17 -14.78 -11.78
C GLY A 17 13.82 -14.23 -13.17
N GLU A 18 12.95 -13.21 -13.27
CA GLU A 18 12.51 -12.60 -14.54
C GLU A 18 13.36 -11.38 -14.93
N ILE A 19 13.10 -10.78 -16.10
CA ILE A 19 13.77 -9.55 -16.55
C ILE A 19 13.33 -8.37 -15.68
N GLY A 20 14.30 -7.69 -15.08
CA GLY A 20 14.14 -6.60 -14.14
C GLY A 20 13.98 -5.24 -14.80
N THR A 21 12.92 -5.05 -15.59
CA THR A 21 12.53 -3.69 -15.98
C THR A 21 12.03 -2.91 -14.78
N LEU A 22 12.08 -1.56 -14.83
CA LEU A 22 11.52 -0.74 -13.76
C LEU A 22 10.04 -1.07 -13.55
N LEU A 23 9.26 -1.13 -14.64
CA LEU A 23 7.84 -1.52 -14.59
C LEU A 23 7.64 -2.87 -13.91
N HIS A 24 8.40 -3.89 -14.32
CA HIS A 24 8.32 -5.23 -13.72
C HIS A 24 8.58 -5.16 -12.21
N CYS A 25 9.63 -4.48 -11.78
CA CYS A 25 10.05 -4.53 -10.39
C CYS A 25 9.14 -3.77 -9.41
N TRP A 26 8.39 -2.80 -9.94
CA TRP A 26 7.40 -2.04 -9.18
C TRP A 26 6.01 -2.69 -9.24
N TRP A 27 5.65 -3.34 -10.34
CA TRP A 27 4.26 -3.71 -10.62
C TRP A 27 4.09 -5.20 -10.92
N ASP A 28 4.78 -5.73 -11.92
CA ASP A 28 4.52 -7.09 -12.43
C ASP A 28 5.25 -8.20 -11.66
N CYS A 29 6.24 -7.83 -10.84
CA CYS A 29 7.04 -8.78 -10.10
C CYS A 29 6.18 -9.60 -9.16
N LYS A 30 6.23 -10.93 -9.29
CA LYS A 30 5.50 -11.88 -8.43
C LYS A 30 5.73 -11.68 -6.93
N LEU A 31 6.86 -11.08 -6.54
CA LEU A 31 7.17 -10.75 -5.13
C LEU A 31 6.43 -9.50 -4.64
N VAL A 32 5.97 -8.62 -5.52
CA VAL A 32 5.26 -7.38 -5.18
C VAL A 32 3.76 -7.51 -5.40
N GLN A 33 3.34 -8.37 -6.33
CA GLN A 33 1.95 -8.67 -6.63
C GLN A 33 1.05 -8.95 -5.39
N PRO A 34 1.48 -9.69 -4.36
CA PRO A 34 0.67 -9.88 -3.14
C PRO A 34 0.32 -8.58 -2.41
N LEU A 35 1.25 -7.61 -2.39
CA LEU A 35 1.00 -6.29 -1.82
C LEU A 35 -0.05 -5.56 -2.67
N TRP A 36 0.12 -5.50 -4.00
CA TRP A 36 -0.83 -4.82 -4.89
C TRP A 36 -2.24 -5.40 -4.82
N LYS A 37 -2.38 -6.73 -4.76
CA LYS A 37 -3.69 -7.38 -4.51
C LYS A 37 -4.34 -6.92 -3.20
N THR A 38 -3.54 -6.72 -2.16
CA THR A 38 -4.04 -6.22 -0.87
C THR A 38 -4.46 -4.75 -0.97
N VAL A 39 -3.64 -3.91 -1.61
CA VAL A 39 -3.95 -2.50 -1.82
C VAL A 39 -5.22 -2.35 -2.64
N TRP A 40 -5.43 -3.17 -3.68
CA TRP A 40 -6.63 -3.05 -4.52
C TRP A 40 -7.89 -3.54 -3.81
N ARG A 41 -7.77 -4.59 -3.01
CA ARG A 41 -8.86 -4.99 -2.13
C ARG A 41 -9.23 -3.88 -1.16
N PHE A 42 -8.24 -3.17 -0.62
CA PHE A 42 -8.46 -2.02 0.26
C PHE A 42 -9.17 -0.86 -0.45
N LEU A 43 -8.78 -0.56 -1.69
CA LEU A 43 -9.50 0.42 -2.53
C LEU A 43 -10.94 -0.03 -2.79
N LYS A 44 -11.15 -1.30 -3.12
CA LYS A 44 -12.50 -1.85 -3.32
C LYS A 44 -13.37 -1.76 -2.07
N ASP A 45 -12.80 -1.99 -0.88
CA ASP A 45 -13.52 -1.84 0.40
C ASP A 45 -13.90 -0.39 0.71
N LEU A 46 -13.20 0.58 0.11
CA LEU A 46 -13.57 1.99 0.13
C LEU A 46 -14.62 2.35 -0.95
N GLU A 47 -15.19 1.36 -1.63
CA GLU A 47 -16.10 1.51 -2.79
C GLU A 47 -15.44 2.20 -3.99
N LEU A 48 -14.10 2.08 -4.08
CA LEU A 48 -13.29 2.71 -5.11
C LEU A 48 -12.98 1.67 -6.19
N ASP A 49 -13.81 1.62 -7.22
CA ASP A 49 -13.60 0.71 -8.35
C ASP A 49 -12.50 1.25 -9.27
N VAL A 50 -11.25 1.00 -8.88
CA VAL A 50 -10.06 1.34 -9.64
C VAL A 50 -9.67 0.15 -10.52
N PRO A 51 -9.45 0.33 -11.83
CA PRO A 51 -8.98 -0.74 -12.69
C PRO A 51 -7.68 -1.37 -12.17
N TYR A 52 -7.45 -2.65 -12.49
CA TYR A 52 -6.20 -3.37 -12.16
C TYR A 52 -5.04 -2.94 -13.09
N ASP A 53 -4.85 -1.64 -13.29
CA ASP A 53 -3.77 -1.06 -14.06
C ASP A 53 -3.09 0.02 -13.21
N PRO A 54 -1.82 -0.17 -12.83
CA PRO A 54 -1.09 0.81 -12.04
C PRO A 54 -0.76 2.11 -12.76
N ALA A 55 -0.81 2.16 -14.09
CA ALA A 55 -0.64 3.40 -14.85
C ALA A 55 -1.79 4.39 -14.61
N ILE A 56 -3.01 3.88 -14.40
CA ILE A 56 -4.22 4.69 -14.28
C ILE A 56 -4.21 5.58 -13.01
N PRO A 57 -3.91 5.05 -11.80
CA PRO A 57 -3.72 5.84 -10.58
C PRO A 57 -2.54 6.81 -10.66
N LEU A 58 -1.43 6.42 -11.30
CA LEU A 58 -0.27 7.30 -11.49
C LEU A 58 -0.58 8.50 -12.39
N LEU A 59 -1.41 8.29 -13.41
CA LEU A 59 -1.85 9.32 -14.34
C LEU A 59 -3.03 10.14 -13.78
N GLY A 60 -3.53 9.79 -12.59
CA GLY A 60 -4.67 10.47 -11.97
C GLY A 60 -6.00 10.29 -12.73
N ILE A 61 -6.11 9.22 -13.52
CA ILE A 61 -7.28 8.92 -14.35
C ILE A 61 -8.27 8.13 -13.48
N TYR A 62 -9.11 8.82 -12.71
CA TYR A 62 -10.12 8.20 -11.85
C TYR A 62 -11.50 8.14 -12.53
N PRO A 63 -12.38 7.17 -12.19
CA PRO A 63 -13.77 7.16 -12.65
C PRO A 63 -14.50 8.46 -12.27
N LYS A 64 -15.44 8.92 -13.12
CA LYS A 64 -16.07 10.25 -13.03
C LYS A 64 -17.05 10.44 -11.87
N ASP A 65 -17.44 9.37 -11.17
CA ASP A 65 -18.67 9.36 -10.37
C ASP A 65 -18.42 9.16 -8.86
N TYR A 66 -17.87 10.17 -8.15
CA TYR A 66 -18.07 10.44 -6.70
C TYR A 66 -17.29 11.71 -6.28
N LYS A 67 -17.46 12.21 -5.04
CA LYS A 67 -16.73 13.37 -4.45
C LYS A 67 -15.21 13.32 -4.73
N LEU A 68 -14.80 13.96 -5.83
CA LEU A 68 -13.49 13.75 -6.48
C LEU A 68 -12.29 14.12 -5.61
N CYS A 69 -12.40 15.18 -4.79
CA CYS A 69 -11.27 15.71 -4.03
C CYS A 69 -10.84 14.76 -2.90
N TYR A 70 -11.81 14.27 -2.11
CA TYR A 70 -11.57 13.34 -1.01
C TYR A 70 -11.01 12.00 -1.51
N TYR A 71 -11.60 11.49 -2.58
CA TYR A 71 -11.24 10.20 -3.16
C TYR A 71 -9.84 10.20 -3.79
N LYS A 72 -9.53 11.26 -4.55
CA LYS A 72 -8.24 11.43 -5.20
C LYS A 72 -7.10 11.48 -4.19
N ASP A 73 -7.27 12.24 -3.11
CA ASP A 73 -6.26 12.37 -2.06
C ASP A 73 -6.08 11.04 -1.31
N THR A 74 -7.18 10.37 -0.96
CA THR A 74 -7.15 9.05 -0.31
C THR A 74 -6.45 8.01 -1.17
N CYS A 75 -6.80 7.89 -2.46
CA CYS A 75 -6.10 7.01 -3.38
C CYS A 75 -4.62 7.35 -3.46
N THR A 76 -4.30 8.62 -3.72
CA THR A 76 -2.91 9.07 -3.88
C THR A 76 -2.08 8.70 -2.64
N ARG A 77 -2.62 8.89 -1.43
CA ARG A 77 -1.96 8.45 -0.19
C ARG A 77 -1.72 6.95 -0.17
N ILE A 78 -2.75 6.13 -0.38
CA ILE A 78 -2.67 4.66 -0.39
C ILE A 78 -1.58 4.17 -1.36
N PHE A 79 -1.58 4.72 -2.58
CA PHE A 79 -0.61 4.40 -3.63
C PHE A 79 0.81 4.81 -3.25
N ILE A 80 0.99 6.05 -2.78
CA ILE A 80 2.30 6.56 -2.33
C ILE A 80 2.86 5.68 -1.21
N VAL A 81 2.03 5.29 -0.22
CA VAL A 81 2.48 4.42 0.86
C VAL A 81 2.92 3.05 0.32
N ALA A 82 2.14 2.44 -0.57
CA ALA A 82 2.50 1.16 -1.19
C ALA A 82 3.85 1.25 -1.91
N LEU A 83 4.05 2.31 -2.71
CA LEU A 83 5.31 2.58 -3.40
C LEU A 83 6.47 2.79 -2.41
N PHE A 84 6.26 3.54 -1.34
CA PHE A 84 7.29 3.72 -0.31
C PHE A 84 7.67 2.40 0.38
N THR A 85 6.71 1.53 0.66
CA THR A 85 6.98 0.23 1.27
C THR A 85 7.75 -0.68 0.32
N ILE A 86 7.41 -0.67 -0.97
CA ILE A 86 8.13 -1.37 -2.06
C ILE A 86 9.57 -0.83 -2.18
N ALA A 87 9.74 0.50 -2.14
CA ALA A 87 11.04 1.15 -2.17
C ALA A 87 11.88 0.87 -0.91
N LYS A 88 11.24 0.70 0.25
CA LYS A 88 11.96 0.39 1.49
C LYS A 88 12.55 -1.02 1.47
N THR A 89 11.83 -1.97 0.89
CA THR A 89 12.34 -3.34 0.68
C THR A 89 13.10 -3.47 -0.62
N TRP A 90 13.67 -2.37 -1.14
CA TRP A 90 14.40 -2.39 -2.39
C TRP A 90 15.59 -3.34 -2.26
N ASN A 91 16.51 -3.10 -1.35
CA ASN A 91 17.69 -3.95 -1.19
C ASN A 91 17.44 -5.35 -0.57
N GLN A 92 16.18 -5.80 -0.42
CA GLN A 92 15.85 -7.08 0.21
C GLN A 92 15.01 -7.97 -0.73
N PRO A 93 15.29 -9.28 -0.80
CA PRO A 93 14.47 -10.23 -1.57
C PRO A 93 13.11 -10.51 -0.91
N LYS A 94 12.84 -9.94 0.27
CA LYS A 94 11.60 -10.14 1.01
C LYS A 94 10.47 -9.28 0.45
N CYS A 95 9.31 -9.91 0.23
CA CYS A 95 8.06 -9.21 -0.07
C CYS A 95 7.74 -8.22 1.07
N PRO A 96 7.43 -6.95 0.77
CA PRO A 96 6.94 -6.02 1.77
C PRO A 96 5.64 -6.55 2.39
N SER A 97 5.58 -6.62 3.73
CA SER A 97 4.41 -7.16 4.41
C SER A 97 3.26 -6.15 4.48
N VAL A 98 2.03 -6.65 4.57
CA VAL A 98 0.84 -5.82 4.84
C VAL A 98 1.02 -5.04 6.14
N THR A 99 1.66 -5.65 7.14
CA THR A 99 1.97 -4.99 8.41
C THR A 99 2.94 -3.80 8.24
N ASP A 100 3.96 -3.92 7.39
CA ASP A 100 4.88 -2.83 7.10
C ASP A 100 4.19 -1.67 6.38
N TRP A 101 3.28 -1.99 5.47
CA TRP A 101 2.44 -1.03 4.80
C TRP A 101 1.48 -0.31 5.78
N ILE A 102 0.79 -1.05 6.67
CA ILE A 102 -0.08 -0.47 7.70
C ILE A 102 0.70 0.41 8.68
N LYS A 103 1.89 -0.02 9.13
CA LYS A 103 2.76 0.80 9.99
C LYS A 103 3.14 2.12 9.31
N LYS A 104 3.40 2.10 8.00
CA LYS A 104 3.72 3.32 7.25
C LYS A 104 2.49 4.22 7.09
N MET A 105 1.29 3.66 6.88
CA MET A 105 0.03 4.42 6.90
C MET A 105 -0.17 5.14 8.23
N TRP A 106 -0.03 4.43 9.37
CA TRP A 106 -0.14 5.01 10.71
C TRP A 106 0.86 6.13 10.95
N HIS A 107 2.10 5.96 10.50
CA HIS A 107 3.10 7.02 10.61
C HIS A 107 2.68 8.28 9.85
N ILE A 108 2.14 8.15 8.63
CA ILE A 108 1.65 9.31 7.86
C ILE A 108 0.42 9.93 8.55
N TYR A 109 -0.52 9.12 9.02
CA TYR A 109 -1.67 9.59 9.81
C TYR A 109 -1.24 10.47 10.98
N THR A 110 -0.30 10.00 11.80
CA THR A 110 0.21 10.76 12.95
C THR A 110 0.91 12.05 12.53
N MET A 111 1.69 12.02 11.45
CA MET A 111 2.36 13.23 10.94
C MET A 111 1.37 14.26 10.40
N GLU A 112 0.37 13.83 9.64
CA GLU A 112 -0.70 14.70 9.12
C GLU A 112 -1.60 15.23 10.23
N TYR A 113 -1.87 14.43 11.27
CA TYR A 113 -2.63 14.85 12.45
C TYR A 113 -1.96 16.03 13.15
N TYR A 114 -0.66 15.91 13.47
CA TYR A 114 0.08 17.01 14.10
C TYR A 114 0.19 18.23 13.19
N ALA A 115 0.35 18.03 11.87
CA ALA A 115 0.35 19.13 10.92
C ALA A 115 -1.00 19.86 10.85
N ALA A 116 -2.11 19.13 10.89
CA ALA A 116 -3.46 19.69 10.86
C ALA A 116 -3.77 20.49 12.14
N ILE A 117 -3.36 20.00 13.32
CA ILE A 117 -3.46 20.77 14.57
C ILE A 117 -2.68 22.07 14.46
N LYS A 118 -1.45 22.01 13.96
CA LYS A 118 -0.60 23.21 13.84
C LYS A 118 -1.17 24.25 12.87
N LYS A 119 -1.94 23.83 11.87
CA LYS A 119 -2.51 24.69 10.82
C LYS A 119 -3.97 25.06 11.06
N ASP A 120 -4.58 24.60 12.15
CA ASP A 120 -6.03 24.73 12.40
C ASP A 120 -6.90 24.10 11.28
N GLU A 121 -6.38 23.07 10.61
CA GLU A 121 -7.03 22.35 9.51
C GLU A 121 -7.65 21.01 9.97
N PHE A 122 -7.97 20.89 11.26
CA PHE A 122 -8.40 19.62 11.86
C PHE A 122 -9.68 19.05 11.22
N ALA A 123 -10.64 19.91 10.85
CA ALA A 123 -11.86 19.49 10.17
C ALA A 123 -11.57 18.83 8.79
N SER A 124 -10.59 19.36 8.05
CA SER A 124 -10.13 18.77 6.78
C SER A 124 -9.45 17.42 7.00
N PHE A 125 -8.64 17.31 8.07
CA PHE A 125 -8.00 16.06 8.46
C PHE A 125 -9.04 14.96 8.79
N VAL A 126 -9.99 15.24 9.67
CA VAL A 126 -11.06 14.29 10.04
C VAL A 126 -11.86 13.89 8.81
N GLY A 127 -12.24 14.88 8.00
CA GLY A 127 -12.93 14.67 6.75
C GLY A 127 -12.19 13.71 5.83
N THR A 128 -10.85 13.77 5.79
CA THR A 128 -10.00 12.94 4.93
C THR A 128 -9.67 11.55 5.50
N TRP A 129 -9.45 11.43 6.82
CA TRP A 129 -8.94 10.20 7.43
C TRP A 129 -9.99 9.29 8.06
N MET A 130 -11.20 9.77 8.36
CA MET A 130 -12.19 8.99 9.12
C MET A 130 -12.57 7.64 8.47
N GLN A 131 -12.81 7.61 7.15
CA GLN A 131 -13.12 6.34 6.46
C GLN A 131 -11.87 5.44 6.35
N LEU A 132 -10.70 6.04 6.12
CA LEU A 132 -9.43 5.32 6.06
C LEU A 132 -9.10 4.62 7.37
N GLU A 133 -9.25 5.31 8.50
CA GLU A 133 -8.98 4.79 9.84
C GLU A 133 -9.87 3.58 10.15
N THR A 134 -11.17 3.70 9.86
CA THR A 134 -12.15 2.61 10.07
C THR A 134 -11.73 1.34 9.32
N ILE A 135 -11.29 1.48 8.07
CA ILE A 135 -10.90 0.32 7.25
C ILE A 135 -9.53 -0.22 7.68
N ILE A 136 -8.55 0.64 8.01
CA ILE A 136 -7.25 0.21 8.53
C ILE A 136 -7.44 -0.63 9.80
N LEU A 137 -8.28 -0.18 10.74
CA LEU A 137 -8.60 -0.91 11.97
C LEU A 137 -9.30 -2.24 11.67
N SER A 138 -10.22 -2.27 10.72
CA SER A 138 -10.89 -3.51 10.31
C SER A 138 -9.89 -4.55 9.75
N LYS A 139 -8.89 -4.11 8.98
CA LYS A 139 -7.86 -5.00 8.40
C LYS A 139 -6.88 -5.51 9.43
N LEU A 140 -6.47 -4.66 10.38
CA LEU A 140 -5.66 -5.08 11.52
C LEU A 140 -6.36 -6.19 12.31
N SER A 141 -7.64 -6.00 12.63
CA SER A 141 -8.43 -7.00 13.35
C SER A 141 -8.57 -8.32 12.58
N GLN A 142 -8.72 -8.28 11.25
CA GLN A 142 -8.78 -9.49 10.41
C GLN A 142 -7.43 -10.23 10.36
N GLU A 143 -6.33 -9.51 10.30
CA GLU A 143 -4.99 -10.12 10.29
C GLU A 143 -4.69 -10.81 11.63
N GLU A 144 -5.05 -10.18 12.76
CA GLU A 144 -4.95 -10.75 14.10
C GLU A 144 -5.83 -12.01 14.25
N LYS A 145 -7.09 -11.95 13.81
CA LYS A 145 -7.99 -13.12 13.80
C LYS A 145 -7.44 -14.27 12.94
N THR A 146 -6.82 -13.96 11.81
CA THR A 146 -6.24 -14.97 10.92
C THR A 146 -4.99 -15.61 11.54
N LYS A 147 -4.10 -14.82 12.16
CA LYS A 147 -2.94 -15.34 12.91
C LYS A 147 -3.37 -16.22 14.06
N HIS A 148 -4.36 -15.78 14.83
CA HIS A 148 -4.94 -16.56 15.92
C HIS A 148 -5.54 -17.87 15.40
N ARG A 149 -6.36 -17.84 14.34
CA ARG A 149 -6.93 -19.06 13.73
C ARG A 149 -5.86 -20.03 13.25
N MET A 150 -4.79 -19.55 12.60
CA MET A 150 -3.66 -20.38 12.18
C MET A 150 -2.93 -21.01 13.38
N LEU A 151 -2.69 -20.26 14.45
CA LEU A 151 -2.09 -20.77 15.68
C LEU A 151 -2.95 -21.88 16.32
N PHE A 152 -4.28 -21.72 16.32
CA PHE A 152 -5.19 -22.75 16.85
C PHE A 152 -5.21 -24.02 16.00
N SER A 153 -5.14 -23.92 14.67
CA SER A 153 -5.07 -25.09 13.78
C SER A 153 -3.74 -25.86 13.89
N LEU A 154 -2.65 -25.19 14.26
CA LEU A 154 -1.35 -25.82 14.49
C LEU A 154 -1.25 -26.54 15.85
N ILE A 155 -2.02 -26.09 16.84
CA ILE A 155 -2.03 -26.66 18.20
C ILE A 155 -3.12 -27.75 18.35
N GLY A 156 -4.22 -27.67 17.59
CA GLY A 156 -5.34 -28.62 17.63
C GLY A 156 -5.21 -29.85 16.72
N GLY A 157 -4.06 -30.05 16.08
CA GLY A 157 -3.78 -31.25 15.28
C GLY A 157 -3.03 -32.30 16.11
N ASN A 158 -3.77 -33.04 16.96
CA ASN A 158 -3.35 -34.32 17.52
C ASN A 158 -4.59 -35.16 17.84
#